data_AF-A0A0T6Y087-F1
#
_entry.id   AF-A0A0T6Y087-F1
#
_cell.length_a   1.000
_cell.length_b   1.000
_cell.length_c   1.000
_cell.angle_alpha   90.00
_cell.angle_beta   90.00
_cell.angle_gamma   90.00
#
_symmetry.space_group_name_H-M   'P 1'
#
loop_
_entity.id
_entity.type
_entity.pdbx_description
1 polymer ?
#
loop_
_entity_poly.entity_id
_entity_poly.type
_entity_poly.pdbx_seq_one_letter_code
_entity_poly.pdbx_strand_id
1 'polypeptide(L)'
;MVSNALVQTRIDPDIRDRATAVLQNMGLTVSDAVRILLTRTANEGSLPLELVGSTEAHDAWFRAKVLQALEDTRPDSEDADAEARGC
;
A
#
# COMPACT_ATOMS: atom_id res chain seq x y z
N MET A 1 -12.98 26.92 -0.94
CA MET A 1 -13.44 25.54 -1.24
C MET A 1 -12.50 24.58 -0.53
N VAL A 2 -13.03 23.60 0.20
CA VAL A 2 -12.19 22.52 0.75
C VAL A 2 -12.07 21.47 -0.35
N SER A 3 -10.95 21.49 -1.08
CA SER A 3 -10.66 20.50 -2.11
C SER A 3 -10.27 19.19 -1.43
N ASN A 4 -11.16 18.19 -1.42
CA ASN A 4 -10.83 16.84 -0.98
C ASN A 4 -10.35 16.01 -2.17
N ALA A 5 -9.23 15.31 -2.00
CA ALA A 5 -8.69 14.36 -2.97
C ALA A 5 -8.81 12.93 -2.42
N LEU A 6 -9.12 11.98 -3.29
CA LEU A 6 -9.21 10.57 -2.94
C LEU A 6 -7.87 9.88 -3.20
N VAL A 7 -7.49 8.99 -2.27
CA VAL A 7 -6.33 8.12 -2.40
C VAL A 7 -6.83 6.69 -2.59
N GLN A 8 -6.53 6.10 -3.75
CA GLN A 8 -6.86 4.71 -4.08
C GLN A 8 -5.58 3.94 -4.37
N THR A 9 -5.45 2.75 -3.81
CA THR A 9 -4.34 1.85 -4.07
C THR A 9 -4.83 0.41 -4.11
N ARG A 10 -4.19 -0.43 -4.92
CA ARG A 10 -4.47 -1.87 -4.93
C ARG A 10 -3.78 -2.50 -3.73
N ILE A 11 -4.51 -3.34 -3.02
CA ILE A 11 -4.01 -4.13 -1.90
C ILE A 11 -4.73 -5.48 -1.89
N ASP A 12 -4.03 -6.51 -1.47
CA ASP A 12 -4.64 -7.80 -1.22
C ASP A 12 -5.80 -7.66 -0.19
N PRO A 13 -6.98 -8.24 -0.46
CA PRO A 13 -8.15 -8.06 0.39
C PRO A 13 -7.95 -8.64 1.79
N ASP A 14 -7.22 -9.75 1.94
CA ASP A 14 -6.95 -10.36 3.24
C ASP A 14 -6.00 -9.48 4.08
N ILE A 15 -5.01 -8.86 3.43
CA ILE A 15 -4.15 -7.87 4.09
C ILE A 15 -4.95 -6.64 4.55
N ARG A 16 -5.87 -6.13 3.71
CA ARG A 16 -6.72 -4.99 4.08
C ARG A 16 -7.58 -5.30 5.30
N ASP A 17 -8.21 -6.47 5.32
CA ASP A 17 -9.08 -6.88 6.43
C ASP A 17 -8.28 -7.07 7.73
N ARG A 18 -7.10 -7.73 7.67
CA ARG A 18 -6.20 -7.84 8.83
C ARG A 18 -5.72 -6.48 9.34
N ALA A 19 -5.28 -5.59 8.45
CA ALA A 19 -4.85 -4.25 8.82
C ALA A 19 -5.99 -3.44 9.45
N THR A 20 -7.22 -3.60 8.94
CA THR A 20 -8.42 -2.96 9.50
C THR A 20 -8.67 -3.42 10.93
N ALA A 21 -8.61 -4.74 11.19
CA ALA A 21 -8.81 -5.27 12.55
C ALA A 21 -7.76 -4.76 13.55
N VAL A 22 -6.48 -4.73 13.15
CA VAL A 22 -5.39 -4.22 14.01
C VAL A 22 -5.57 -2.74 14.32
N LEU A 23 -5.85 -1.92 13.32
CA LEU A 23 -6.04 -0.47 13.49
C LEU A 23 -7.30 -0.16 14.32
N GLN A 24 -8.39 -0.90 14.12
CA GLN A 24 -9.61 -0.75 14.92
C GLN A 24 -9.37 -1.05 16.41
N ASN A 25 -8.55 -2.06 16.72
CA ASN A 25 -8.14 -2.34 18.10
C ASN A 25 -7.35 -1.18 18.73
N MET A 26 -6.69 -0.35 17.90
CA MET A 26 -6.01 0.88 18.33
C MET A 26 -6.91 2.12 18.29
N GLY A 27 -8.19 1.98 17.91
CA GLY A 27 -9.14 3.09 17.76
C GLY A 27 -8.94 3.94 16.50
N LEU A 28 -8.25 3.40 15.49
CA LEU A 28 -7.96 4.09 14.23
C LEU A 28 -8.63 3.38 13.04
N THR A 29 -8.99 4.15 12.02
CA THR A 29 -9.39 3.57 10.73
C THR A 29 -8.19 3.52 9.77
N VAL A 30 -8.28 2.68 8.73
CA VAL A 30 -7.29 2.67 7.63
C VAL A 30 -7.15 4.06 7.01
N SER A 31 -8.25 4.77 6.84
CA SER A 31 -8.25 6.12 6.29
C SER A 31 -7.52 7.13 7.19
N ASP A 32 -7.64 7.02 8.51
CA ASP A 32 -6.92 7.90 9.43
C ASP A 32 -5.42 7.63 9.42
N ALA A 33 -5.02 6.36 9.40
CA ALA A 33 -3.62 5.97 9.27
C ALA A 33 -3.00 6.52 7.96
N VAL A 34 -3.70 6.39 6.83
CA VAL A 34 -3.24 6.89 5.53
C VAL A 34 -3.19 8.43 5.52
N ARG A 35 -4.17 9.12 6.11
CA ARG A 35 -4.14 10.60 6.22
C ARG A 35 -2.94 11.07 7.02
N ILE A 36 -2.72 10.49 8.21
CA ILE A 36 -1.58 10.83 9.07
C ILE A 36 -0.27 10.61 8.31
N LEU A 37 -0.11 9.45 7.67
CA LEU A 37 1.07 9.12 6.88
C LEU A 37 1.34 10.17 5.80
N LEU A 38 0.36 10.45 4.94
CA LEU A 38 0.53 11.36 3.81
C LEU A 38 0.73 12.81 4.27
N THR A 39 0.00 13.26 5.30
CA THR A 39 0.20 14.60 5.87
C THR A 39 1.59 14.74 6.46
N ARG A 40 2.08 13.71 7.16
CA ARG A 40 3.40 13.74 7.76
C ARG A 40 4.51 13.78 6.72
N THR A 41 4.42 12.92 5.71
CA THR A 41 5.36 12.90 4.59
C THR A 41 5.36 14.21 3.80
N ALA A 42 4.19 14.82 3.59
CA ALA A 42 4.10 16.11 2.90
C ALA A 42 4.75 17.26 3.68
N ASN A 43 4.68 17.25 5.02
CA ASN A 43 5.22 18.33 5.85
C ASN A 43 6.70 18.14 6.19
N GLU A 44 7.11 16.91 6.50
CA GLU A 44 8.48 16.60 6.95
C GLU A 44 9.41 16.21 5.79
N GLY A 45 8.86 15.94 4.60
CA GLY A 45 9.66 15.54 3.43
C GLY A 45 10.29 14.14 3.56
N SER A 46 9.89 13.38 4.58
CA SER A 46 10.38 12.03 4.85
C SER A 46 9.21 11.11 5.17
N LEU A 47 9.31 9.84 4.76
CA LEU A 47 8.39 8.82 5.25
C LEU A 47 8.65 8.62 6.74
N PRO A 48 7.61 8.54 7.59
CA PRO A 48 7.81 8.24 8.99
C PRO A 48 8.41 6.84 9.14
N LEU A 49 9.72 6.80 9.40
CA LEU A 49 10.57 5.61 9.51
C LEU A 49 10.31 4.76 10.77
N GLU A 50 9.08 4.71 11.29
CA GLU A 50 8.72 3.95 12.49
C GLU A 50 7.39 3.19 12.28
N LEU A 51 7.20 2.58 11.11
CA LEU A 51 6.02 1.75 10.82
C LEU A 51 6.28 0.24 10.95
N VAL A 52 7.49 -0.21 11.28
CA VAL A 52 7.78 -1.62 11.58
C VAL A 52 8.90 -1.73 12.62
N GLY A 53 8.57 -2.24 13.81
CA GLY A 53 9.57 -2.58 14.82
C GLY A 53 10.63 -3.56 14.28
N SER A 54 11.88 -3.34 14.68
CA SER A 54 13.09 -4.07 14.28
C SER A 54 13.54 -3.90 12.83
N THR A 55 14.22 -2.77 12.62
CA THR A 55 14.88 -2.28 11.41
C THR A 55 15.65 -3.34 10.60
N GLU A 56 16.27 -4.35 11.21
CA GLU A 56 17.19 -5.22 10.46
C GLU A 56 16.51 -6.34 9.64
N ALA A 57 15.51 -7.01 10.22
CA ALA A 57 14.80 -8.09 9.53
C ALA A 57 13.86 -7.55 8.44
N HIS A 58 13.33 -6.33 8.64
CA HIS A 58 12.39 -5.72 7.72
C HIS A 58 13.06 -5.11 6.50
N ASP A 59 14.25 -4.50 6.66
CA ASP A 59 15.04 -4.00 5.54
C ASP A 59 15.44 -5.14 4.59
N ALA A 60 15.86 -6.27 5.16
CA ALA A 60 16.21 -7.46 4.41
C ALA A 60 15.00 -8.03 3.65
N TRP A 61 13.84 -8.11 4.32
CA TRP A 61 12.61 -8.56 3.68
C TRP A 61 12.13 -7.60 2.58
N PHE A 62 12.14 -6.29 2.84
CA PHE A 62 11.69 -5.28 1.88
C PHE A 62 12.59 -5.25 0.65
N ARG A 63 13.92 -5.23 0.84
CA ARG A 63 14.87 -5.32 -0.28
C ARG A 63 14.71 -6.62 -1.06
N ALA A 64 14.51 -7.76 -0.38
CA ALA A 64 14.24 -9.03 -1.05
C ALA A 64 12.95 -8.95 -1.89
N LYS A 65 11.87 -8.37 -1.37
CA LYS A 65 10.60 -8.26 -2.10
C LYS A 65 10.64 -7.25 -3.26
N VAL A 66 11.37 -6.16 -3.11
CA VAL A 66 11.59 -5.17 -4.19
C VAL A 66 12.45 -5.77 -5.30
N LEU A 67 13.51 -6.50 -4.96
CA LEU A 67 14.34 -7.20 -5.95
C LEU A 67 13.53 -8.27 -6.69
N GLN A 68 12.72 -9.07 -5.98
CA GLN A 68 11.82 -10.03 -6.61
C GLN A 68 10.83 -9.36 -7.57
N ALA A 69 10.30 -8.18 -7.24
CA ALA A 69 9.41 -7.44 -8.12
C ALA A 69 10.11 -6.84 -9.35
N LEU A 70 11.40 -6.51 -9.25
CA LEU A 70 12.23 -6.02 -10.36
C LEU A 70 12.74 -7.17 -11.26
N GLU A 71 13.01 -8.34 -10.69
CA GLU A 71 13.44 -9.56 -11.40
C GLU A 71 12.28 -10.31 -12.05
N ASP A 72 11.05 -10.02 -11.65
CA ASP A 72 9.84 -10.48 -12.32
C ASP A 72 9.76 -9.83 -13.71
N THR A 73 10.36 -10.49 -14.70
CA THR A 73 10.33 -10.08 -16.12
C THR A 73 9.03 -10.51 -16.81
N ARG A 74 8.04 -10.99 -16.05
CA ARG A 74 6.74 -11.33 -16.64
C ARG A 74 6.10 -10.02 -17.06
N PRO A 75 5.72 -9.87 -18.33
CA PRO A 75 4.97 -8.70 -18.72
C PRO A 75 3.67 -8.69 -17.90
N ASP A 76 3.31 -7.53 -17.35
CA ASP A 76 1.95 -7.27 -16.86
C ASP A 76 1.04 -7.43 -18.09
N SER A 77 0.56 -8.65 -18.31
CA SER A 77 -0.17 -9.02 -19.51
C SER A 77 -1.05 -10.21 -19.21
N GLU A 78 -2.15 -9.94 -18.50
CA GLU A 78 -3.44 -10.60 -18.72
C GLU A 78 -4.56 -9.54 -18.53
N ASP A 79 -4.53 -8.50 -19.37
CA ASP A 79 -5.74 -7.74 -19.75
C ASP A 79 -5.93 -7.94 -21.27
N ALA A 80 -6.04 -9.21 -21.66
CA ALA A 80 -6.28 -9.64 -23.03
C ALA A 80 -7.31 -10.78 -23.05
N ASP A 81 -8.44 -10.58 -22.38
CA ASP A 81 -9.70 -11.27 -22.70
C ASP A 81 -10.87 -10.30 -22.47
N ALA A 82 -10.90 -9.22 -23.26
CA ALA A 82 -12.02 -8.27 -23.29
C ALA A 82 -12.63 -8.12 -24.71
N GLU A 83 -12.30 -8.99 -25.66
CA GLU A 83 -12.81 -8.92 -27.04
C GLU A 83 -13.29 -10.28 -27.55
N ALA A 84 -14.17 -10.93 -26.78
CA ALA A 84 -14.94 -12.07 -27.28
C ALA A 84 -16.35 -12.08 -26.70
N ARG A 85 -17.10 -10.98 -26.86
CA ARG A 85 -18.58 -10.96 -26.81
C ARG A 85 -19.13 -9.58 -27.22
N GLY A 86 -19.60 -9.48 -28.46
CA GLY A 86 -20.58 -8.46 -28.83
C GLY A 86 -20.48 -7.87 -30.23
N CYS A 87 -20.63 -8.69 -31.27
CA CYS A 87 -21.55 -8.48 -32.41
C CYS A 87 -21.34 -9.57 -33.46
#